data_AF-A0A353T3T2-F1
#
_entry.id   AF-A0A353T3T2-F1
#
_cell.length_a   1.000
_cell.length_b   1.000
_cell.length_c   1.000
_cell.angle_alpha   90.00
_cell.angle_beta   90.00
_cell.angle_gamma   90.00
#
_symmetry.space_group_name_H-M   'P 1'
#
loop_
_entity.id
_entity.type
_entity.pdbx_description
1 polymer ?
#
loop_
_entity_poly.entity_id
_entity_poly.type
_entity_poly.pdbx_seq_one_letter_code
_entity_poly.pdbx_strand_id
1 'polypeptide(L)'
;FREMIHMNHFPESQYFGAQAFYMSGSGEGMRLAKCIQGRMAEDLIEGNHREAKAVDNLRILKASPAPSVLVECGFLSNAGEEALLKTEEYQEKIAWSIYSGILEYLSEEKAFHWDGDGRNLHPFLLLHSFREYPGQRLYNIREYGIMKRKG
;
A
#
# COMPACT_ATOMS: atom_id res chain seq x y z
N PHE A 1 7.27 -7.49 -6.86
CA PHE A 1 6.19 -8.00 -5.99
C PHE A 1 4.96 -8.24 -6.86
N ARG A 2 4.08 -9.19 -6.47
CA ARG A 2 2.79 -9.40 -7.14
C ARG A 2 1.70 -8.97 -6.18
N GLU A 3 0.91 -7.99 -6.59
CA GLU A 3 -0.26 -7.50 -5.83
C GLU A 3 -1.52 -8.18 -6.36
N MET A 4 -2.37 -8.61 -5.43
CA MET A 4 -3.70 -9.12 -5.75
C MET A 4 -4.72 -8.40 -4.89
N ILE A 5 -5.61 -7.67 -5.56
CA ILE A 5 -6.68 -6.90 -4.95
C ILE A 5 -7.93 -7.78 -4.98
N HIS A 6 -8.47 -8.08 -3.80
CA HIS A 6 -9.71 -8.84 -3.62
C HIS A 6 -10.71 -8.03 -2.81
N MET A 7 -11.99 -8.29 -3.03
CA MET A 7 -13.09 -7.78 -2.21
C MET A 7 -13.53 -8.90 -1.26
N ASN A 8 -13.72 -8.58 0.01
CA ASN A 8 -14.13 -9.57 1.00
C ASN A 8 -15.66 -9.70 1.03
N HIS A 9 -16.15 -10.91 1.31
CA HIS A 9 -17.58 -11.17 1.47
C HIS A 9 -17.81 -12.18 2.60
N PHE A 10 -18.25 -11.68 3.75
CA PHE A 10 -18.70 -12.49 4.89
C PHE A 10 -20.19 -12.22 5.16
N PRO A 11 -21.00 -13.22 5.54
CA PRO A 11 -22.45 -13.06 5.73
C PRO A 11 -22.85 -12.14 6.90
N GLU A 12 -21.90 -11.75 7.76
CA GLU A 12 -22.13 -10.91 8.94
C GLU A 12 -21.73 -9.45 8.63
N SER A 13 -22.72 -8.55 8.55
CA SER A 13 -22.56 -7.14 8.16
C SER A 13 -21.82 -6.25 9.17
N GLN A 14 -21.47 -6.80 10.34
CA GLN A 14 -20.83 -6.05 11.43
C GLN A 14 -19.32 -5.87 11.24
N TYR A 15 -18.70 -6.67 10.37
CA TYR A 15 -17.27 -6.59 10.11
C TYR A 15 -16.98 -5.49 9.08
N PHE A 16 -15.95 -4.69 9.36
CA PHE A 16 -15.47 -3.65 8.46
C PHE A 16 -13.94 -3.58 8.44
N GLY A 17 -13.39 -2.83 7.49
CA GLY A 17 -11.98 -2.46 7.44
C GLY A 17 -11.14 -3.37 6.54
N ALA A 18 -10.23 -2.74 5.81
CA ALA A 18 -9.31 -3.43 4.91
C ALA A 18 -8.28 -4.29 5.67
N GLN A 19 -7.87 -5.41 5.07
CA GLN A 19 -6.90 -6.34 5.64
C GLN A 19 -5.93 -6.89 4.58
N ALA A 20 -4.64 -6.90 4.92
CA ALA A 20 -3.59 -7.52 4.15
C ALA A 20 -3.25 -8.91 4.69
N PHE A 21 -2.99 -9.85 3.79
CA PHE A 21 -2.62 -11.23 4.09
C PHE A 21 -1.32 -11.62 3.41
N TYR A 22 -0.52 -12.44 4.07
CA TYR A 22 0.76 -12.93 3.56
C TYR A 22 0.93 -14.42 3.86
N MET A 23 1.72 -15.11 3.04
CA MET A 23 2.00 -16.53 3.23
C MET A 23 2.81 -16.76 4.52
N SER A 24 2.31 -17.66 5.37
CA SER A 24 3.03 -18.09 6.56
C SER A 24 4.43 -18.61 6.21
N GLY A 25 5.45 -18.23 6.98
CA GLY A 25 6.86 -18.51 6.70
C GLY A 25 7.53 -17.58 5.68
N SER A 26 6.80 -16.66 5.04
CA SER A 26 7.40 -15.61 4.19
C SER A 26 7.73 -14.36 5.01
N GLY A 27 9.00 -14.19 5.39
CA GLY A 27 9.47 -13.00 6.11
C GLY A 27 9.26 -11.71 5.31
N GLU A 28 9.61 -11.72 4.02
CA GLU A 28 9.42 -10.58 3.14
C GLU A 28 7.94 -10.29 2.83
N GLY A 29 7.11 -11.33 2.68
CA GLY A 29 5.67 -11.17 2.55
C GLY A 29 5.04 -10.54 3.80
N MET A 30 5.50 -10.94 4.98
CA MET A 30 5.07 -10.34 6.25
C MET A 30 5.42 -8.85 6.32
N ARG A 31 6.66 -8.48 5.97
CA ARG A 31 7.10 -7.08 5.97
C ARG A 31 6.26 -6.23 5.02
N LEU A 32 6.14 -6.65 3.76
CA LEU A 32 5.32 -5.95 2.77
C LEU A 32 3.86 -5.81 3.23
N ALA A 33 3.26 -6.87 3.77
CA ALA A 33 1.88 -6.83 4.24
C ALA A 33 1.69 -5.88 5.43
N LYS A 34 2.68 -5.76 6.32
CA LYS A 34 2.63 -4.83 7.46
C LYS A 34 2.68 -3.38 7.00
N CYS A 35 3.56 -3.03 6.06
CA CYS A 35 3.61 -1.66 5.51
C CYS A 35 2.28 -1.30 4.83
N ILE A 36 1.75 -2.18 3.97
CA ILE A 36 0.44 -1.97 3.31
C ILE A 36 -0.69 -1.86 4.33
N GLN A 37 -0.74 -2.74 5.35
CA GLN A 37 -1.78 -2.70 6.38
C GLN A 37 -1.74 -1.39 7.18
N GLY A 38 -0.55 -0.92 7.54
CA GLY A 38 -0.37 0.35 8.27
C GLY A 38 -1.00 1.51 7.51
N ARG A 39 -0.68 1.66 6.22
CA ARG A 39 -1.28 2.70 5.37
C ARG A 39 -2.80 2.58 5.27
N MET A 40 -3.32 1.38 5.05
CA MET A 40 -4.77 1.16 4.94
C MET A 40 -5.51 1.47 6.25
N ALA A 41 -4.90 1.20 7.40
CA ALA A 41 -5.46 1.52 8.71
C ALA A 41 -5.47 3.05 8.98
N GLU A 42 -4.49 3.78 8.44
CA GLU A 42 -4.40 5.24 8.56
C GLU A 42 -5.33 5.99 7.59
N ASP A 43 -5.41 5.56 6.33
CA ASP A 43 -5.94 6.38 5.24
C ASP A 43 -7.41 6.09 4.88
N LEU A 44 -7.93 4.90 5.21
CA LEU A 44 -9.25 4.44 4.76
C LEU A 44 -10.36 4.76 5.76
N ILE A 45 -10.81 3.77 6.53
CA ILE A 45 -11.90 3.92 7.49
C ILE A 45 -11.31 4.02 8.89
N GLU A 46 -11.65 5.09 9.60
CA GLU A 46 -11.27 5.30 11.00
C GLU A 46 -11.79 4.14 11.87
N GLY A 47 -10.96 3.69 12.83
CA GLY A 47 -11.28 2.54 13.68
C GLY A 47 -10.99 1.17 13.04
N ASN A 48 -10.33 1.12 11.88
CA ASN A 48 -9.78 -0.12 11.35
C ASN A 48 -8.58 -0.60 12.20
N HIS A 49 -8.84 -1.51 13.13
CA HIS A 49 -7.80 -2.10 13.99
C HIS A 49 -7.26 -3.44 13.47
N ARG A 50 -7.46 -3.75 12.19
CA ARG A 50 -6.99 -5.00 11.61
C ARG A 50 -5.48 -5.00 11.44
N GLU A 51 -4.89 -6.16 11.69
CA GLU A 51 -3.47 -6.40 11.48
C GLU A 51 -3.23 -7.31 10.27
N ALA A 52 -2.03 -7.21 9.71
CA ALA A 52 -1.58 -8.08 8.63
C ALA A 52 -1.59 -9.54 9.11
N LYS A 53 -2.26 -10.43 8.37
CA LYS A 53 -2.54 -11.80 8.83
C LYS A 53 -1.81 -12.86 8.01
N ALA A 54 -1.14 -13.78 8.71
CA ALA A 54 -0.53 -14.96 8.09
C ALA A 54 -1.60 -15.95 7.63
N VAL A 55 -1.35 -16.61 6.49
CA VAL A 55 -2.20 -17.65 5.92
C VAL A 55 -1.38 -18.80 5.35
N ASP A 56 -1.87 -20.04 5.47
CA ASP A 56 -1.15 -21.25 5.03
C ASP A 56 -1.63 -21.77 3.66
N ASN A 57 -2.81 -21.32 3.23
CA ASN A 57 -3.63 -22.00 2.22
C ASN A 57 -3.92 -21.16 0.96
N LEU A 58 -3.29 -19.99 0.79
CA LEU A 58 -3.41 -19.22 -0.44
C LEU A 58 -2.58 -19.86 -1.56
N ARG A 59 -3.17 -20.84 -2.25
CA ARG A 59 -2.55 -21.53 -3.41
C ARG A 59 -2.02 -20.55 -4.47
N ILE A 60 -2.62 -19.37 -4.53
CA ILE A 60 -2.26 -18.26 -5.42
C ILE A 60 -0.91 -17.60 -5.05
N LEU A 61 -0.56 -17.53 -3.76
CA LEU A 61 0.72 -16.94 -3.31
C LEU A 61 1.87 -17.96 -3.34
N LYS A 62 1.59 -19.26 -3.50
CA LYS A 62 2.59 -20.35 -3.42
C LYS A 62 3.55 -20.46 -4.61
N ALA A 63 3.37 -19.66 -5.66
CA ALA A 63 4.10 -19.84 -6.93
C ALA A 63 5.14 -18.75 -7.26
N SER A 64 5.43 -17.81 -6.36
CA SER A 64 6.34 -16.70 -6.68
C SER A 64 7.60 -16.68 -5.81
N PRO A 65 8.81 -16.50 -6.39
CA PRO A 65 10.01 -16.19 -5.64
C PRO A 65 10.00 -14.76 -5.08
N ALA A 66 9.04 -13.92 -5.49
CA ALA A 66 8.89 -12.55 -5.01
C ALA A 66 7.94 -12.45 -3.79
N PRO A 67 8.12 -11.44 -2.92
CA PRO A 67 7.17 -11.12 -1.86
C PRO A 67 5.77 -10.92 -2.47
N SER A 68 4.77 -11.57 -1.88
CA SER A 68 3.40 -11.58 -2.39
C SER A 68 2.41 -11.34 -1.24
N VAL A 69 1.46 -10.43 -1.46
CA VAL A 69 0.46 -10.01 -0.49
C VAL A 69 -0.91 -10.02 -1.17
N LEU A 70 -1.91 -10.51 -0.44
CA LEU A 70 -3.32 -10.37 -0.81
C LEU A 70 -3.90 -9.20 -0.01
N VAL A 71 -4.57 -8.27 -0.68
CA VAL A 71 -5.24 -7.15 -0.02
C VAL A 71 -6.75 -7.30 -0.18
N GLU A 72 -7.46 -7.32 0.95
CA GLU A 72 -8.91 -7.22 1.02
C GLU A 72 -9.28 -5.79 1.40
N CYS A 73 -9.89 -5.02 0.49
CA CYS A 73 -10.04 -3.56 0.71
C CYS A 73 -11.32 -3.14 1.46
N GLY A 74 -12.15 -4.09 1.89
CA GLY A 74 -13.41 -3.84 2.61
C GLY A 74 -14.41 -4.98 2.43
N PHE A 75 -15.56 -4.90 3.12
CA PHE A 75 -16.61 -5.92 3.10
C PHE A 75 -17.80 -5.47 2.26
N LEU A 76 -18.12 -6.22 1.19
CA LEU A 76 -19.31 -5.96 0.38
C LEU A 76 -20.63 -6.23 1.13
N SER A 77 -20.58 -7.01 2.21
CA SER A 77 -21.72 -7.27 3.08
C SER A 77 -22.01 -6.14 4.07
N ASN A 78 -21.11 -5.17 4.20
CA ASN A 78 -21.34 -3.95 4.96
C ASN A 78 -21.82 -2.87 3.99
N ALA A 79 -23.08 -2.46 4.10
CA ALA A 79 -23.68 -1.49 3.16
C ALA A 79 -22.96 -0.13 3.13
N GLY A 80 -22.34 0.28 4.24
CA GLY A 80 -21.54 1.51 4.29
C GLY A 80 -20.24 1.37 3.49
N GLU A 81 -19.51 0.27 3.69
CA GLU A 81 -18.31 -0.01 2.90
C GLU A 81 -18.64 -0.27 1.44
N GLU A 82 -19.72 -1.01 1.14
CA GLU A 82 -20.16 -1.27 -0.23
C GLU A 82 -20.45 0.05 -0.99
N ALA A 83 -21.11 1.01 -0.33
CA ALA A 83 -21.34 2.33 -0.91
C ALA A 83 -20.03 3.08 -1.17
N LEU A 84 -19.09 3.06 -0.22
CA LEU A 84 -17.78 3.69 -0.37
C LEU A 84 -16.97 3.05 -1.50
N LEU A 85 -16.92 1.72 -1.56
CA LEU A 85 -16.20 0.93 -2.57
C LEU A 85 -16.66 1.21 -4.01
N LYS A 86 -17.87 1.74 -4.20
CA LYS A 86 -18.41 2.15 -5.50
C LYS A 86 -17.97 3.55 -5.92
N THR A 87 -17.39 4.34 -5.01
CA THR A 87 -16.94 5.70 -5.31
C THR A 87 -15.51 5.70 -5.86
N GLU A 88 -15.25 6.51 -6.88
CA GLU A 88 -13.91 6.66 -7.45
C GLU A 88 -12.92 7.21 -6.40
N GLU A 89 -13.33 8.18 -5.60
CA GLU A 89 -12.50 8.77 -4.55
C GLU A 89 -12.00 7.71 -3.54
N TYR A 90 -12.86 6.80 -3.11
CA TYR A 90 -12.45 5.77 -2.15
C TYR A 90 -11.57 4.70 -2.81
N GLN A 91 -11.83 4.36 -4.08
CA GLN A 91 -10.95 3.46 -4.84
C GLN A 91 -9.55 4.07 -5.03
N GLU A 92 -9.47 5.38 -5.28
CA GLU A 92 -8.20 6.11 -5.34
C GLU A 92 -7.48 6.10 -3.99
N LYS A 93 -8.20 6.29 -2.87
CA LYS A 93 -7.62 6.17 -1.52
C LYS A 93 -7.06 4.77 -1.27
N ILE A 94 -7.78 3.72 -1.66
CA ILE A 94 -7.29 2.33 -1.54
C ILE A 94 -6.00 2.14 -2.35
N ALA A 95 -6.02 2.55 -3.62
CA ALA A 95 -4.86 2.44 -4.50
C ALA A 95 -3.65 3.21 -3.93
N TRP A 96 -3.91 4.39 -3.38
CA TRP A 96 -2.90 5.21 -2.72
C TRP A 96 -2.29 4.52 -1.52
N SER A 97 -3.11 3.99 -0.60
CA SER A 97 -2.61 3.31 0.60
C SER A 97 -1.75 2.10 0.26
N ILE A 98 -2.17 1.31 -0.73
CA ILE A 98 -1.38 0.16 -1.22
C ILE A 98 -0.05 0.66 -1.78
N TYR A 99 -0.09 1.65 -2.67
CA TYR A 99 1.11 2.24 -3.28
C TYR A 99 2.09 2.80 -2.25
N SER A 100 1.61 3.59 -1.30
CA SER A 100 2.43 4.14 -0.21
C SER A 100 3.06 3.04 0.63
N GLY A 101 2.32 1.96 0.94
CA GLY A 101 2.83 0.86 1.75
C GLY A 101 3.92 0.07 1.03
N ILE A 102 3.81 -0.07 -0.29
CA ILE A 102 4.87 -0.66 -1.13
C ILE A 102 6.11 0.22 -1.13
N LEU A 103 5.95 1.54 -1.28
CA LEU A 103 7.09 2.47 -1.22
C LEU A 103 7.79 2.43 0.13
N GLU A 104 7.03 2.35 1.23
CA GLU A 104 7.58 2.19 2.58
C GLU A 104 8.40 0.90 2.69
N TYR A 105 7.83 -0.25 2.27
CA TYR A 105 8.54 -1.53 2.24
C TYR A 105 9.86 -1.46 1.43
N LEU A 106 9.81 -0.88 0.23
CA LEU A 106 11.00 -0.72 -0.63
C LEU A 106 12.03 0.24 -0.02
N SER A 107 11.62 1.20 0.80
CA SER A 107 12.52 2.12 1.48
C SER A 107 13.22 1.49 2.70
N GLU A 108 12.60 0.49 3.33
CA GLU A 108 13.19 -0.29 4.41
C GLU A 108 14.19 -1.35 3.90
N GLU A 109 13.96 -1.89 2.70
CA GLU A 109 14.91 -2.67 1.92
C GLU A 109 16.13 -1.80 1.53
N LYS A 110 17.07 -1.58 2.46
CA LYS A 110 18.27 -0.77 2.20
C LYS A 110 19.14 -1.38 1.09
N ALA A 111 18.93 -0.93 -0.14
CA ALA A 111 19.89 -0.99 -1.24
C ALA A 111 19.79 0.26 -2.13
N PHE A 112 19.69 1.45 -1.53
CA PHE A 112 19.94 2.69 -2.27
C PHE A 112 21.27 3.29 -1.83
N HIS A 113 22.32 2.99 -2.60
CA HIS A 113 23.55 3.77 -2.58
C HIS A 113 23.29 5.04 -3.40
N TRP A 114 23.57 6.21 -2.81
CA TRP A 114 23.47 7.46 -3.55
C TRP A 114 24.76 7.65 -4.34
N ASP A 115 24.69 7.44 -5.66
CA ASP A 115 25.85 7.52 -6.55
C ASP A 115 26.25 8.97 -6.89
N GLY A 116 25.60 9.96 -6.29
CA GLY A 116 25.88 11.38 -6.52
C GLY A 116 25.28 11.99 -7.78
N ASP A 117 24.62 11.21 -8.63
CA ASP A 117 24.26 11.65 -9.98
C ASP A 117 22.84 12.24 -10.11
N GLY A 118 22.01 12.16 -9.07
CA GLY A 118 20.65 12.71 -9.04
C GLY A 118 19.66 12.06 -10.02
N ARG A 119 20.00 10.91 -10.62
CA ARG A 119 19.12 10.20 -11.56
C ARG A 119 18.18 9.21 -10.90
N ASN A 120 18.50 8.77 -9.67
CA ASN A 120 17.65 7.90 -8.88
C ASN A 120 17.05 8.66 -7.69
N LEU A 121 15.76 8.97 -7.78
CA LEU A 121 15.02 9.61 -6.69
C LEU A 121 14.76 8.59 -5.58
N HIS A 122 15.17 8.91 -4.36
CA HIS A 122 14.93 8.07 -3.20
C HIS A 122 13.41 7.91 -2.97
N PRO A 123 12.88 6.69 -2.73
CA PRO A 123 11.45 6.45 -2.51
C PRO A 123 10.83 7.35 -1.44
N PHE A 124 11.58 7.63 -0.37
CA PHE A 124 11.21 8.61 0.67
C PHE A 124 10.94 10.03 0.13
N LEU A 125 11.79 10.53 -0.78
CA LEU A 125 11.59 11.85 -1.39
C LEU A 125 10.36 11.85 -2.31
N LEU A 126 10.11 10.73 -2.99
CA LEU A 126 8.88 10.53 -3.76
C LEU A 126 7.67 10.65 -2.81
N LEU A 127 7.63 9.83 -1.75
CA LEU A 127 6.54 9.80 -0.78
C LEU A 127 6.27 11.18 -0.15
N HIS A 128 7.33 11.91 0.22
CA HIS A 128 7.20 13.26 0.76
C HIS A 128 6.63 14.27 -0.24
N SER A 129 7.15 14.29 -1.48
CA SER A 129 6.67 15.20 -2.52
C SER A 129 5.19 14.97 -2.86
N PHE A 130 4.77 13.72 -2.77
CA PHE A 130 3.42 13.26 -3.04
C PHE A 130 2.45 13.58 -1.89
N ARG A 131 2.90 13.47 -0.63
CA ARG A 131 2.12 13.83 0.56
C ARG A 131 1.88 15.34 0.65
N GLU A 132 2.83 16.15 0.19
CA GLU A 132 2.68 17.61 0.12
C GLU A 132 1.74 18.07 -1.01
N TYR A 133 1.62 17.28 -2.09
CA TYR A 133 0.83 17.65 -3.28
C TYR A 133 0.00 16.48 -3.84
N PRO A 134 -1.07 16.05 -3.14
CA PRO A 134 -1.97 15.03 -3.66
C PRO A 134 -2.68 15.55 -4.93
N GLY A 135 -2.36 14.97 -6.10
CA GLY A 135 -3.05 15.28 -7.36
C GLY A 135 -2.17 15.76 -8.52
N GLN A 136 -0.86 15.99 -8.32
CA GLN A 136 0.01 16.31 -9.47
C GLN A 136 0.42 15.03 -10.21
N ARG A 137 -0.01 14.90 -11.48
CA ARG A 137 0.53 13.89 -12.41
C ARG A 137 2.05 13.98 -12.45
N LEU A 138 2.69 12.81 -12.56
CA LEU A 138 4.14 12.46 -12.54
C LEU A 138 5.15 13.36 -13.31
N TYR A 139 4.74 14.49 -13.89
CA TYR A 139 5.56 15.30 -14.78
C TYR A 139 6.57 16.25 -14.11
N ASN A 140 6.53 16.45 -12.78
CA ASN A 140 7.25 17.58 -12.16
C ASN A 140 8.30 17.25 -11.08
N ILE A 141 8.81 16.02 -11.02
CA ILE A 141 9.88 15.70 -10.05
C ILE A 141 11.25 16.29 -10.48
N ARG A 142 11.40 16.78 -11.72
CA ARG A 142 12.62 17.47 -12.16
C ARG A 142 12.84 18.84 -11.51
N GLU A 143 11.79 19.55 -11.11
CA GLU A 143 11.93 20.92 -10.56
C GLU A 143 12.36 20.93 -9.08
N TYR A 144 12.04 19.88 -8.32
CA TYR A 144 12.37 19.80 -6.90
C TYR A 144 13.89 19.71 -6.65
N GLY A 145 14.64 19.09 -7.57
CA GLY A 145 16.12 19.04 -7.53
C GLY A 145 16.82 20.37 -7.85
N ILE A 146 16.09 21.35 -8.41
CA ILE A 146 16.60 22.68 -8.75
C ILE A 146 16.34 23.67 -7.60
N MET A 147 15.23 23.52 -6.87
CA MET A 147 14.84 24.45 -5.79
C MET A 147 15.75 24.41 -4.55
N LYS A 148 16.50 23.32 -4.31
CA LYS A 148 17.47 23.23 -3.20
C LYS A 148 18.89 23.71 -3.54
N ARG A 149 19.14 24.23 -4.75
CA ARG A 149 20.45 24.85 -5.11
C ARG A 149 20.48 26.38 -4.96
N LYS A 150 19.40 27.01 -4.48
CA LYS A 150 19.32 28.46 -4.27
C LYS A 150 18.78 28.85 -2.88
N GLY A 151 19.21 28.14 -1.84
CA GLY A 151 18.99 28.50 -0.44
C GLY A 151 20.27 28.36 0.35
#